data_AF-D2EEL9-F1
#
_entry.id   AF-D2EEL9-F1
#
_cell.length_a   1.000
_cell.length_b   1.000
_cell.length_c   1.000
_cell.angle_alpha   90.00
_cell.angle_beta   90.00
_cell.angle_gamma   90.00
#
_symmetry.space_group_name_H-M   'P 1'
#
loop_
_entity.id
_entity.type
_entity.pdbx_description
1 polymer ?
#
loop_
_entity_poly.entity_id
_entity_poly.type
_entity_poly.pdbx_seq_one_letter_code
_entity_poly.pdbx_strand_id
1 'polypeptide(L)'
;MAKGQSALEYMMTYGWAILIIVIVAVILYSMGIFNPRASVTATSSGFSPFAASAAVCSSSSSKLTVAFTVGGLPNGASSATITGASYSSGSGISPAINSGTASPTVVSSGSSFNVTFSTVTCTPGVGFSASGVVNYSVTTAAGTATYSATGTIAGTGS
;
A
#
# COMPACT_ATOMS: atom_id res chain seq x y z
N MET A 1 -7.29 -10.64 62.91
CA MET A 1 -7.16 -11.49 61.70
C MET A 1 -8.43 -11.32 60.87
N ALA A 2 -8.48 -10.37 59.91
CA ALA A 2 -9.69 -10.11 59.11
C ALA A 2 -9.40 -9.26 57.86
N LYS A 3 -8.41 -9.65 57.04
CA LYS A 3 -8.14 -8.99 55.73
C LYS A 3 -8.03 -9.97 54.55
N GLY A 4 -7.79 -11.26 54.82
CA GLY A 4 -7.70 -12.30 53.79
C GLY A 4 -9.05 -12.90 53.36
N GLN A 5 -10.07 -12.90 54.23
CA GLN A 5 -11.36 -13.52 53.89
C GLN A 5 -12.19 -12.69 52.91
N SER A 6 -12.14 -11.35 53.02
CA SER A 6 -12.80 -10.47 52.06
C SER A 6 -12.14 -10.55 50.68
N ALA A 7 -10.81 -10.69 50.61
CA ALA A 7 -10.09 -10.80 49.34
C ALA A 7 -10.40 -12.11 48.57
N LEU A 8 -10.71 -13.20 49.28
CA LEU A 8 -11.10 -14.49 48.67
C LEU A 8 -12.50 -14.43 48.03
N GLU A 9 -13.42 -13.66 48.60
CA GLU A 9 -14.77 -13.47 48.04
C GLU A 9 -14.74 -12.65 46.74
N TYR A 10 -13.85 -11.66 46.68
CA TYR A 10 -13.58 -10.88 45.46
C TYR A 10 -12.91 -11.72 44.36
N MET A 11 -12.03 -12.66 44.70
CA MET A 11 -11.43 -13.55 43.68
C MET A 11 -12.45 -14.50 43.04
N MET A 12 -13.48 -14.91 43.79
CA MET A 12 -14.48 -15.87 43.33
C MET A 12 -15.58 -15.23 42.48
N THR A 13 -16.01 -14.01 42.80
CA THR A 13 -17.08 -13.29 42.09
C THR A 13 -16.60 -12.65 40.78
N TYR A 14 -15.37 -12.12 40.77
CA TYR A 14 -14.74 -11.59 39.58
C TYR A 14 -13.96 -12.66 38.78
N GLY A 15 -13.90 -13.90 39.27
CA GLY A 15 -13.32 -15.05 38.58
C GLY A 15 -13.98 -15.33 37.22
N TRP A 16 -15.29 -15.10 37.13
CA TRP A 16 -16.01 -15.16 35.85
C TRP A 16 -15.65 -14.01 34.90
N ALA A 17 -15.39 -12.81 35.43
CA ALA A 17 -14.99 -11.67 34.62
C ALA A 17 -13.63 -11.90 33.94
N ILE A 18 -12.66 -12.47 34.66
CA ILE A 18 -11.36 -12.81 34.05
C ILE A 18 -11.50 -13.93 33.01
N LEU A 19 -12.39 -14.90 33.22
CA LEU A 19 -12.69 -15.96 32.25
C LEU A 19 -13.21 -15.37 30.93
N ILE A 20 -14.16 -14.42 30.99
CA ILE A 20 -14.69 -13.74 29.80
C ILE A 20 -13.57 -13.04 29.03
N ILE A 21 -12.69 -12.30 29.72
CA ILE A 21 -11.58 -11.58 29.08
C ILE A 21 -10.65 -12.54 28.34
N VAL A 22 -10.33 -13.69 28.94
CA VAL A 22 -9.47 -14.71 28.31
C VAL A 22 -10.14 -15.30 27.06
N ILE A 23 -11.44 -15.62 27.13
CA ILE A 23 -12.18 -16.14 25.97
C ILE A 23 -12.19 -15.12 24.83
N VAL A 24 -12.47 -13.85 25.13
CA VAL A 24 -12.44 -12.77 24.12
C VAL A 24 -11.04 -12.63 23.53
N ALA A 25 -9.98 -12.69 24.34
CA ALA A 25 -8.60 -12.62 23.85
C ALA A 25 -8.26 -13.78 22.89
N VAL A 26 -8.70 -15.01 23.19
CA VAL A 26 -8.51 -16.19 22.32
C VAL A 26 -9.29 -16.04 21.01
N ILE A 27 -10.53 -15.55 21.05
CA ILE A 27 -11.33 -15.30 19.85
C ILE A 27 -10.68 -14.22 18.98
N LEU A 28 -10.24 -13.11 19.58
CA LEU A 28 -9.55 -12.02 18.88
C LEU A 28 -8.22 -12.49 18.27
N TYR A 29 -7.48 -13.36 18.98
CA TYR A 29 -6.27 -14.01 18.45
C TYR A 29 -6.60 -14.91 17.26
N SER A 30 -7.65 -15.75 17.36
CA SER A 30 -8.09 -16.62 16.26
C SER A 30 -8.67 -15.84 15.07
N MET A 31 -9.27 -14.68 15.30
CA MET A 31 -9.73 -13.74 14.26
C MET A 31 -8.57 -12.97 13.61
N GLY A 32 -7.34 -13.13 14.10
CA GLY A 32 -6.15 -12.51 13.51
C GLY A 32 -6.10 -11.00 13.66
N ILE A 33 -6.86 -10.40 14.59
CA ILE A 33 -6.85 -8.94 14.80
C ILE A 33 -5.49 -8.44 15.32
N PHE A 34 -4.74 -9.32 15.98
CA PHE A 34 -3.35 -9.08 16.41
C PHE A 34 -2.31 -9.58 15.41
N ASN A 35 -2.73 -9.97 14.19
CA ASN A 35 -1.81 -10.32 13.13
C ASN A 35 -1.55 -9.08 12.25
N PRO A 36 -0.49 -8.29 12.50
CA PRO A 36 -0.15 -7.13 11.65
C PRO A 36 0.19 -7.52 10.20
N ARG A 37 0.27 -8.83 9.90
CA ARG A 37 0.48 -9.37 8.56
C ARG A 37 -0.79 -9.57 7.73
N ALA A 38 -1.98 -9.51 8.35
CA ALA A 38 -3.24 -9.81 7.66
C ALA A 38 -3.66 -8.74 6.63
N SER A 39 -3.06 -7.55 6.70
CA SER A 39 -3.44 -6.40 5.87
C SER A 39 -2.24 -5.74 5.22
N VAL A 40 -1.31 -6.50 4.62
CA VAL A 40 -0.48 -5.94 3.54
C VAL A 40 -1.25 -6.03 2.22
N THR A 41 -2.50 -5.55 2.25
CA THR A 41 -3.10 -4.98 1.04
C THR A 41 -2.15 -3.88 0.61
N ALA A 42 -1.75 -3.85 -0.66
CA ALA A 42 -0.88 -2.81 -1.17
C ALA A 42 -1.49 -1.42 -0.86
N THR A 43 -1.04 -0.76 0.21
CA THR A 43 -1.55 0.56 0.58
C THR A 43 -0.70 1.58 -0.15
N SER A 44 -1.31 2.26 -1.11
CA SER A 44 -0.68 3.37 -1.81
C SER A 44 -1.50 4.63 -1.67
N SER A 45 -0.85 5.73 -1.30
CA SER A 45 -1.49 7.03 -1.04
C SER A 45 -0.69 8.14 -1.69
N GLY A 46 -1.37 9.20 -2.13
CA GLY A 46 -0.76 10.46 -2.61
C GLY A 46 -0.77 10.67 -4.13
N PHE A 47 -0.89 9.62 -4.94
CA PHE A 47 -0.69 9.67 -6.40
C PHE A 47 -1.76 10.42 -7.22
N SER A 48 -2.52 11.36 -6.64
CA SER A 48 -3.57 12.09 -7.34
C SER A 48 -3.09 12.71 -8.67
N PRO A 49 -3.81 12.49 -9.79
CA PRO A 49 -5.15 11.88 -9.92
C PRO A 49 -5.18 10.35 -10.06
N PHE A 50 -4.04 9.67 -9.96
CA PHE A 50 -3.93 8.22 -10.06
C PHE A 50 -4.11 7.55 -8.70
N ALA A 51 -4.98 6.54 -8.64
CA ALA A 51 -5.10 5.67 -7.49
C ALA A 51 -4.33 4.39 -7.76
N ALA A 52 -3.25 4.12 -7.01
CA ALA A 52 -2.61 2.82 -7.11
C ALA A 52 -3.50 1.76 -6.45
N SER A 53 -3.77 0.69 -7.20
CA SER A 53 -4.69 -0.39 -6.83
C SER A 53 -3.96 -1.64 -6.35
N ALA A 54 -2.75 -1.88 -6.86
CA ALA A 54 -1.94 -3.04 -6.50
C ALA A 54 -0.46 -2.79 -6.79
N ALA A 55 0.41 -3.41 -6.00
CA ALA A 55 1.84 -3.42 -6.25
C ALA A 55 2.39 -4.82 -5.96
N VAL A 56 3.06 -5.42 -6.95
CA VAL A 56 3.66 -6.74 -6.85
C VAL A 56 5.13 -6.62 -7.19
N CYS A 57 6.00 -7.02 -6.25
CA CYS A 57 7.42 -7.13 -6.49
C CYS A 57 7.82 -8.60 -6.61
N SER A 58 8.24 -9.02 -7.81
CA SER A 58 8.76 -10.37 -8.05
C SER A 58 10.28 -10.37 -7.90
N SER A 59 10.76 -11.07 -6.87
CA SER A 59 12.18 -11.32 -6.64
C SER A 59 12.80 -12.18 -7.76
N SER A 60 12.07 -13.17 -8.27
CA SER A 60 12.53 -14.07 -9.33
C SER A 60 12.70 -13.39 -10.69
N SER A 61 11.82 -12.43 -11.00
CA SER A 61 11.88 -11.67 -12.27
C SER A 61 12.59 -10.32 -12.12
N SER A 62 13.05 -9.99 -10.92
CA SER A 62 13.61 -8.68 -10.53
C SER A 62 12.79 -7.49 -11.03
N LYS A 63 11.47 -7.57 -10.84
CA LYS A 63 10.49 -6.61 -11.37
C LYS A 63 9.50 -6.16 -10.31
N LEU A 64 9.27 -4.86 -10.22
CA LEU A 64 8.14 -4.28 -9.51
C LEU A 64 7.10 -3.83 -10.53
N THR A 65 5.87 -4.29 -10.40
CA THR A 65 4.74 -3.80 -11.20
C THR A 65 3.71 -3.16 -10.29
N VAL A 66 3.34 -1.93 -10.59
CA VAL A 66 2.32 -1.15 -9.87
C VAL A 66 1.18 -0.85 -10.82
N ALA A 67 -0.03 -1.26 -10.45
CA ALA A 67 -1.24 -0.98 -11.19
C ALA A 67 -1.89 0.30 -10.65
N PHE A 68 -2.23 1.21 -11.55
CA PHE A 68 -2.89 2.47 -11.27
C PHE A 68 -4.22 2.56 -12.01
N THR A 69 -5.18 3.22 -11.38
CA THR A 69 -6.47 3.59 -11.95
C THR A 69 -6.55 5.10 -12.05
N VAL A 70 -6.95 5.62 -13.21
CA VAL A 70 -7.00 7.06 -13.47
C VAL A 70 -8.31 7.66 -12.96
N GLY A 71 -8.22 8.59 -12.02
CA GLY A 71 -9.34 9.38 -11.53
C GLY A 71 -9.66 10.58 -12.43
N GLY A 72 -10.15 11.66 -11.83
CA GLY A 72 -10.39 12.92 -12.52
C GLY A 72 -9.09 13.63 -12.88
N LEU A 73 -8.84 13.81 -14.17
CA LEU A 73 -7.66 14.51 -14.68
C LEU A 73 -7.78 16.04 -14.45
N PRO A 74 -6.65 16.74 -14.19
CA PRO A 74 -6.66 18.19 -13.99
C PRO A 74 -7.08 18.94 -15.26
N ASN A 75 -7.64 20.14 -15.07
CA ASN A 75 -8.05 21.06 -16.14
C ASN A 75 -9.03 20.47 -17.17
N GLY A 76 -9.81 19.46 -16.79
CA GLY A 76 -10.81 18.85 -17.68
C GLY A 76 -10.21 18.05 -18.84
N ALA A 77 -8.93 17.69 -18.79
CA ALA A 77 -8.30 16.87 -19.82
C ALA A 77 -8.96 15.49 -19.91
N SER A 78 -9.19 14.99 -21.13
CA SER A 78 -9.77 13.65 -21.34
C SER A 78 -8.73 12.53 -21.26
N SER A 79 -7.45 12.87 -21.45
CA SER A 79 -6.33 11.92 -21.42
C SER A 79 -5.06 12.54 -20.86
N ALA A 80 -4.23 11.70 -20.23
CA ALA A 80 -2.86 12.00 -19.85
C ALA A 80 -1.88 11.04 -20.53
N THR A 81 -0.69 11.54 -20.82
CA THR A 81 0.45 10.74 -21.29
C THR A 81 1.44 10.59 -20.15
N ILE A 82 1.71 9.38 -19.71
CA ILE A 82 2.71 9.08 -18.69
C ILE A 82 4.09 9.23 -19.32
N THR A 83 4.85 10.23 -18.87
CA THR A 83 6.18 10.55 -19.42
C THR A 83 7.30 9.84 -18.68
N GLY A 84 7.06 9.41 -17.44
CA GLY A 84 8.01 8.59 -16.70
C GLY A 84 7.53 8.25 -15.30
N ALA A 85 8.19 7.30 -14.67
CA ALA A 85 7.94 6.97 -13.27
C ALA A 85 9.25 6.64 -12.56
N SER A 86 9.31 6.92 -11.27
CA SER A 86 10.45 6.60 -10.40
C SER A 86 9.98 6.19 -9.02
N TYR A 87 10.83 5.47 -8.29
CA TYR A 87 10.66 5.21 -6.87
C TYR A 87 11.99 5.23 -6.13
N SER A 88 11.95 5.64 -4.86
CA SER A 88 13.09 5.62 -3.95
C SER A 88 13.19 4.27 -3.24
N SER A 89 14.40 3.80 -2.96
CA SER A 89 14.60 2.62 -2.11
C SER A 89 13.92 2.83 -0.75
N GLY A 90 13.37 1.76 -0.20
CA GLY A 90 12.69 1.79 1.09
C GLY A 90 12.81 0.45 1.81
N SER A 91 11.93 0.20 2.77
CA SER A 91 11.92 -1.09 3.46
C SER A 91 11.57 -2.20 2.48
N GLY A 92 12.36 -3.28 2.45
CA GLY A 92 12.07 -4.47 1.64
C GLY A 92 12.20 -4.32 0.12
N ILE A 93 12.68 -3.18 -0.38
CA ILE A 93 12.86 -2.91 -1.82
C ILE A 93 14.10 -2.05 -2.11
N SER A 94 14.93 -2.50 -3.05
CA SER A 94 16.18 -1.83 -3.47
C SER A 94 16.54 -2.26 -4.91
N PRO A 95 17.29 -1.47 -5.69
CA PRO A 95 17.69 -0.08 -5.44
C PRO A 95 16.54 0.91 -5.71
N ALA A 96 16.80 2.20 -5.53
CA ALA A 96 15.97 3.25 -6.11
C ALA A 96 16.06 3.18 -7.63
N ILE A 97 14.92 3.34 -8.33
CA ILE A 97 14.86 3.29 -9.79
C ILE A 97 14.21 4.58 -10.31
N ASN A 98 14.89 5.25 -11.25
CA ASN A 98 14.41 6.50 -11.85
C ASN A 98 13.77 6.31 -13.24
N SER A 99 13.50 5.07 -13.64
CA SER A 99 13.03 4.73 -14.99
C SER A 99 12.04 3.55 -14.97
N GLY A 100 10.79 3.84 -14.67
CA GLY A 100 9.66 2.94 -14.86
C GLY A 100 9.01 3.12 -16.23
N THR A 101 8.57 2.02 -16.81
CA THR A 101 7.83 2.01 -18.09
C THR A 101 6.35 1.83 -17.84
N ALA A 102 5.53 2.77 -18.33
CA ALA A 102 4.08 2.67 -18.27
C ALA A 102 3.51 1.91 -19.47
N SER A 103 2.42 1.18 -19.26
CA SER A 103 1.64 0.56 -20.34
C SER A 103 0.15 0.53 -19.95
N PRO A 104 -0.76 1.07 -20.79
CA PRO A 104 -0.46 1.95 -21.93
C PRO A 104 0.15 3.29 -21.47
N THR A 105 0.92 3.95 -22.35
CA THR A 105 1.55 5.25 -22.06
C THR A 105 0.54 6.40 -22.07
N VAL A 106 -0.55 6.27 -22.85
CA VAL A 106 -1.65 7.24 -22.90
C VAL A 106 -2.86 6.63 -22.21
N VAL A 107 -3.42 7.35 -21.25
CA VAL A 107 -4.51 6.89 -20.40
C VAL A 107 -5.62 7.93 -20.34
N SER A 108 -6.88 7.47 -20.42
CA SER A 108 -8.05 8.32 -20.24
C SER A 108 -8.55 8.26 -18.79
N SER A 109 -9.40 9.21 -18.39
CA SER A 109 -10.13 9.10 -17.12
C SER A 109 -10.92 7.79 -17.06
N GLY A 110 -10.90 7.14 -15.90
CA GLY A 110 -11.56 5.84 -15.68
C GLY A 110 -10.80 4.61 -16.20
N SER A 111 -9.70 4.79 -16.94
CA SER A 111 -8.87 3.67 -17.41
C SER A 111 -7.83 3.25 -16.37
N SER A 112 -7.27 2.05 -16.56
CA SER A 112 -6.16 1.54 -15.75
C SER A 112 -4.88 1.41 -16.57
N PHE A 113 -3.73 1.56 -15.91
CA PHE A 113 -2.42 1.33 -16.50
C PHE A 113 -1.47 0.70 -15.50
N ASN A 114 -0.45 0.02 -16.00
CA ASN A 114 0.61 -0.54 -15.18
C ASN A 114 1.91 0.23 -15.39
N VAL A 115 2.67 0.41 -14.31
CA VAL A 115 4.06 0.86 -14.35
C VAL A 115 4.94 -0.29 -13.91
N THR A 116 5.89 -0.65 -14.75
CA THR A 116 6.85 -1.72 -14.46
C THR A 116 8.24 -1.13 -14.30
N PHE A 117 8.90 -1.49 -13.21
CA PHE A 117 10.30 -1.20 -12.94
C PHE A 117 11.10 -2.49 -13.05
N SER A 118 12.24 -2.44 -13.74
CA SER A 118 13.16 -3.56 -13.87
C SER A 118 14.32 -3.40 -12.89
N THR A 119 15.13 -4.46 -12.73
CA THR A 119 16.32 -4.47 -11.85
C THR A 119 15.99 -4.21 -10.37
N VAL A 120 14.80 -4.61 -9.94
CA VAL A 120 14.33 -4.47 -8.56
C VAL A 120 14.62 -5.72 -7.76
N THR A 121 15.16 -5.56 -6.56
CA THR A 121 15.36 -6.61 -5.58
C THR A 121 14.40 -6.40 -4.42
N CYS A 122 13.58 -7.40 -4.13
CA CYS A 122 12.68 -7.44 -2.98
C CYS A 122 12.90 -8.71 -2.19
N THR A 123 12.66 -8.65 -0.88
CA THR A 123 12.76 -9.82 0.01
C THR A 123 11.44 -10.60 -0.04
N PRO A 124 11.43 -11.88 -0.46
CA PRO A 124 10.21 -12.68 -0.53
C PRO A 124 9.53 -12.81 0.84
N GLY A 125 8.21 -12.68 0.87
CA GLY A 125 7.41 -12.80 2.10
C GLY A 125 7.55 -11.63 3.07
N VAL A 126 8.30 -10.57 2.71
CA VAL A 126 8.41 -9.33 3.48
C VAL A 126 7.62 -8.23 2.79
N GLY A 127 6.90 -7.42 3.57
CA GLY A 127 6.24 -6.22 3.07
C GLY A 127 7.28 -5.17 2.64
N PHE A 128 7.08 -4.55 1.49
CA PHE A 128 7.91 -3.43 1.04
C PHE A 128 7.14 -2.11 1.08
N SER A 129 7.85 -1.00 1.25
CA SER A 129 7.29 0.35 1.18
C SER A 129 8.31 1.32 0.60
N ALA A 130 7.93 2.05 -0.44
CA ALA A 130 8.78 3.00 -1.15
C ALA A 130 7.99 4.24 -1.61
N SER A 131 8.60 5.41 -1.58
CA SER A 131 8.02 6.62 -2.18
C SER A 131 8.24 6.61 -3.69
N GLY A 132 7.21 6.91 -4.47
CA GLY A 132 7.26 6.97 -5.92
C GLY A 132 6.79 8.32 -6.49
N VAL A 133 7.19 8.58 -7.72
CA VAL A 133 6.76 9.73 -8.52
C VAL A 133 6.34 9.23 -9.89
N VAL A 134 5.18 9.67 -10.36
CA VAL A 134 4.68 9.44 -11.72
C VAL A 134 4.56 10.79 -12.40
N ASN A 135 5.37 10.99 -13.44
CA ASN A 135 5.34 12.17 -14.28
C ASN A 135 4.39 11.93 -15.45
N TYR A 136 3.51 12.90 -15.70
CA TYR A 136 2.54 12.83 -16.77
C TYR A 136 2.33 14.20 -17.40
N SER A 137 1.88 14.23 -18.65
CA SER A 137 1.47 15.44 -19.32
C SER A 137 0.02 15.33 -19.79
N VAL A 138 -0.69 16.45 -19.79
CA VAL A 138 -2.04 16.58 -20.34
C VAL A 138 -2.03 17.66 -21.41
N THR A 139 -2.74 17.41 -22.50
CA THR A 139 -2.94 18.41 -23.54
C THR A 139 -4.30 19.07 -23.33
N THR A 140 -4.27 20.40 -23.23
CA THR A 140 -5.46 21.25 -23.06
C THR A 140 -5.55 22.23 -24.22
N ALA A 141 -6.67 22.98 -24.32
CA ALA A 141 -6.82 24.03 -25.32
C ALA A 141 -5.74 25.13 -25.24
N ALA A 142 -5.10 25.30 -24.07
CA ALA A 142 -4.01 26.25 -23.85
C ALA A 142 -2.61 25.68 -24.17
N GLY A 143 -2.50 24.39 -24.48
CA GLY A 143 -1.23 23.69 -24.74
C GLY A 143 -1.01 22.48 -23.82
N THR A 144 0.21 21.96 -23.83
CA THR A 144 0.61 20.79 -23.03
C THR A 144 1.17 21.21 -21.69
N ALA A 145 0.59 20.70 -20.60
CA ALA A 145 1.05 20.94 -19.23
C ALA A 145 1.59 19.64 -18.63
N THR A 146 2.71 19.71 -17.91
CA THR A 146 3.35 18.57 -17.26
C THR A 146 3.13 18.63 -15.75
N TYR A 147 2.82 17.48 -15.17
CA TYR A 147 2.51 17.30 -13.76
C TYR A 147 3.26 16.11 -13.19
N SER A 148 3.45 16.12 -11.87
CA SER A 148 4.07 15.03 -11.12
C SER A 148 3.15 14.61 -9.99
N ALA A 149 2.72 13.35 -10.01
CA ALA A 149 1.98 12.72 -8.93
C ALA A 149 2.97 11.98 -8.03
N THR A 150 3.00 12.31 -6.74
CA THR A 150 3.90 11.69 -5.76
C THR A 150 3.10 10.86 -4.77
N GLY A 151 3.66 9.76 -4.28
CA GLY A 151 2.96 8.95 -3.30
C GLY A 151 3.83 7.85 -2.73
N THR A 152 3.24 7.04 -1.86
CA THR A 152 3.89 5.84 -1.32
C THR A 152 3.30 4.62 -1.98
N ILE A 153 4.15 3.64 -2.31
CA ILE A 153 3.80 2.34 -2.86
C ILE A 153 4.20 1.32 -1.79
N ALA A 154 3.25 0.58 -1.27
CA ALA A 154 3.51 -0.55 -0.38
C ALA A 154 2.91 -1.83 -0.95
N GLY A 155 3.47 -2.97 -0.60
CA GLY A 155 3.01 -4.28 -1.05
C GLY A 155 3.78 -5.40 -0.40
N THR A 156 3.62 -6.64 -0.88
CA THR A 156 4.42 -7.79 -0.43
C THR A 156 5.33 -8.27 -1.55
N GLY A 157 6.58 -8.60 -1.20
CA GLY A 157 7.50 -9.26 -2.12
C GLY A 157 7.09 -10.72 -2.34
N SER A 158 6.95 -11.10 -3.60
CA SER A 158 6.74 -12.49 -4.06
C SER A 158 8.05 -13.13 -4.52
#